data_AF-A0A956X5X5-F1
#
_entry.id   AF-A0A956X5X5-F1
#
_cell.length_a   1.000
_cell.length_b   1.000
_cell.length_c   1.000
_cell.angle_alpha   90.00
_cell.angle_beta   90.00
_cell.angle_gamma   90.00
#
_symmetry.space_group_name_H-M   'P 1'
#
loop_
_entity.id
_entity.type
_entity.pdbx_description
1 polymer ?
#
loop_
_entity_poly.entity_id
_entity_poly.type
_entity_poly.pdbx_seq_one_letter_code
_entity_poly.pdbx_strand_id
1 'polypeptide(L)'
;MPSISPQEIQEGYLAFQQRERRDAMYKTAVFLIDHFWGQPAEMADSLGVLLLTWNQAFYRYGLFDFDSLEACIVRNQHHLQQYRQRDILSYSPGEDTAVAALFEEFLNALMICEGKKAGIGSPVAVAKALHLLAPGFFPLWDDKIARAYGCYYGSRPADKYIVFLHKMKHIAAELQPYIAAMPGKTLLKLIDEYNYAKFTKKWI
;
A
#
# COMPACT_ATOMS: atom_id res chain seq x y z
N MET A 1 -12.85 -13.44 9.91
CA MET A 1 -11.66 -13.18 9.07
C MET A 1 -11.14 -14.53 8.60
N PRO A 2 -10.49 -14.64 7.43
CA PRO A 2 -9.79 -15.89 7.09
C PRO A 2 -8.75 -16.18 8.18
N SER A 3 -8.75 -17.40 8.71
CA SER A 3 -7.67 -17.88 9.57
C SER A 3 -6.47 -18.18 8.71
N ILE A 4 -5.30 -17.61 9.04
CA ILE A 4 -4.07 -17.75 8.26
C ILE A 4 -3.04 -18.45 9.13
N SER A 5 -2.55 -19.60 8.70
CA SER A 5 -1.48 -20.31 9.41
C SER A 5 -0.11 -19.78 8.98
N PRO A 6 0.92 -19.86 9.84
CA PRO A 6 2.30 -19.53 9.45
C PRO A 6 2.80 -20.32 8.24
N GLN A 7 2.39 -21.59 8.12
CA GLN A 7 2.71 -22.42 6.96
C GLN A 7 2.10 -21.85 5.67
N GLU A 8 0.85 -21.39 5.72
CA GLU A 8 0.18 -20.81 4.54
C GLU A 8 0.86 -19.52 4.09
N ILE A 9 1.33 -18.68 5.03
CA ILE A 9 2.15 -17.51 4.71
C ILE A 9 3.43 -17.91 3.99
N GLN A 10 4.12 -18.94 4.48
CA GLN A 10 5.35 -19.43 3.86
C GLN A 10 5.10 -19.95 2.44
N GLU A 11 4.04 -20.72 2.23
CA GLU A 11 3.63 -21.21 0.90
C GLU A 11 3.33 -20.05 -0.06
N GLY A 12 2.57 -19.05 0.40
CA GLY A 12 2.24 -17.86 -0.38
C GLY A 12 3.48 -17.02 -0.74
N TYR A 13 4.38 -16.82 0.24
CA TYR A 13 5.66 -16.16 0.04
C TYR A 13 6.51 -16.89 -1.01
N LEU A 14 6.69 -18.21 -0.89
CA LEU A 14 7.48 -18.99 -1.84
C LEU A 14 6.88 -18.95 -3.25
N ALA A 15 5.55 -19.08 -3.36
CA ALA A 15 4.85 -18.97 -4.63
C ALA A 15 5.04 -17.58 -5.27
N PHE A 16 5.00 -16.52 -4.46
CA PHE A 16 5.27 -15.16 -4.93
C PHE A 16 6.69 -15.02 -5.46
N GLN A 17 7.70 -15.44 -4.69
CA GLN A 17 9.11 -15.34 -5.08
C GLN A 17 9.42 -16.10 -6.38
N GLN A 18 8.78 -17.25 -6.61
CA GLN A 18 9.00 -18.05 -7.81
C GLN A 18 8.32 -17.47 -9.07
N ARG A 19 7.23 -16.72 -8.93
CA ARG A 19 6.32 -16.41 -10.05
C ARG A 19 6.14 -14.92 -10.34
N GLU A 20 6.24 -14.04 -9.35
CA GLU A 20 6.00 -12.60 -9.54
C GLU A 20 7.27 -11.87 -9.98
N ARG A 21 7.45 -11.73 -11.29
CA ARG A 21 8.61 -11.06 -11.89
C ARG A 21 8.62 -9.54 -11.69
N ARG A 22 7.47 -8.92 -11.39
CA ARG A 22 7.38 -7.45 -11.25
C ARG A 22 7.79 -6.95 -9.88
N ASP A 23 8.16 -7.82 -8.95
CA ASP A 23 8.71 -7.44 -7.64
C ASP A 23 9.95 -6.54 -7.76
N ALA A 24 10.70 -6.65 -8.87
CA ALA A 24 11.78 -5.72 -9.19
C ALA A 24 11.32 -4.25 -9.23
N MET A 25 10.11 -3.97 -9.75
CA MET A 25 9.56 -2.61 -9.80
C MET A 25 9.30 -2.08 -8.38
N TYR A 26 8.73 -2.93 -7.51
CA TYR A 26 8.52 -2.59 -6.11
C TYR A 26 9.85 -2.27 -5.41
N LYS A 27 10.88 -3.13 -5.55
CA LYS A 27 12.21 -2.92 -4.97
C LYS A 27 12.85 -1.61 -5.44
N THR A 28 12.77 -1.31 -6.74
CA THR A 28 13.30 -0.05 -7.30
C THR A 28 12.56 1.16 -6.71
N ALA A 29 11.23 1.10 -6.61
CA ALA A 29 10.45 2.21 -6.08
C ALA A 29 10.70 2.46 -4.59
N VAL A 30 10.82 1.40 -3.79
CA VAL A 30 11.23 1.52 -2.38
C VAL A 30 12.61 2.17 -2.29
N PHE A 31 13.58 1.71 -3.08
CA PHE A 31 14.92 2.33 -3.12
C PHE A 31 14.87 3.82 -3.46
N LEU A 32 14.09 4.23 -4.46
CA LEU A 32 13.98 5.63 -4.87
C LEU A 32 13.35 6.48 -3.77
N ILE A 33 12.25 6.01 -3.15
CA ILE A 33 11.62 6.72 -2.03
C ILE A 33 12.55 6.82 -0.83
N ASP A 34 13.30 5.76 -0.53
CA ASP A 34 14.29 5.77 0.54
C ASP A 34 15.42 6.76 0.26
N HIS A 35 15.90 6.81 -0.98
CA HIS A 35 16.99 7.68 -1.42
C HIS A 35 16.59 9.17 -1.40
N PHE A 36 15.39 9.48 -1.87
CA PHE A 36 14.87 10.85 -1.98
C PHE A 36 14.02 11.27 -0.78
N TRP A 37 14.05 10.50 0.31
CA TRP A 37 13.22 10.80 1.48
C TRP A 37 13.48 12.21 2.02
N GLY A 38 12.41 12.99 2.19
CA GLY A 38 12.48 14.39 2.62
C GLY A 38 12.65 15.40 1.47
N GLN A 39 12.65 14.94 0.22
CA GLN A 39 12.65 15.76 -0.99
C GLN A 39 11.32 15.55 -1.74
N PRO A 40 10.29 16.37 -1.47
CA PRO A 40 8.91 16.06 -1.88
C PRO A 40 8.69 15.93 -3.40
N ALA A 41 9.37 16.73 -4.22
CA ALA A 41 9.30 16.65 -5.67
C ALA A 41 9.81 15.28 -6.17
N GLU A 42 11.01 14.89 -5.73
CA GLU A 42 11.63 13.62 -6.09
C GLU A 42 10.88 12.42 -5.50
N MET A 43 10.25 12.58 -4.33
CA MET A 43 9.34 11.58 -3.76
C MET A 43 8.09 11.41 -4.63
N ALA A 44 7.50 12.50 -5.13
CA ALA A 44 6.35 12.45 -6.04
C ALA A 44 6.71 11.74 -7.36
N ASP A 45 7.86 12.08 -7.95
CA ASP A 45 8.40 11.41 -9.14
C ASP A 45 8.62 9.91 -8.89
N SER A 46 9.23 9.56 -7.75
CA SER A 46 9.49 8.18 -7.34
C SER A 46 8.21 7.37 -7.17
N LEU A 47 7.15 7.97 -6.59
CA LEU A 47 5.83 7.36 -6.52
C LEU A 47 5.24 7.17 -7.93
N GLY A 48 5.40 8.14 -8.83
CA GLY A 48 4.94 8.06 -10.20
C GLY A 48 5.55 6.90 -10.98
N VAL A 49 6.84 6.63 -10.82
CA VAL A 49 7.49 5.46 -11.44
C VAL A 49 6.76 4.17 -11.10
N LEU A 50 6.40 3.95 -9.83
CA LEU A 50 5.66 2.73 -9.46
C LEU A 50 4.19 2.78 -9.83
N LEU A 51 3.51 3.90 -9.59
CA LEU A 51 2.07 3.99 -9.84
C LEU A 51 1.75 3.82 -11.33
N LEU A 52 2.55 4.42 -12.22
CA LEU A 52 2.34 4.34 -13.66
C LEU A 52 2.72 2.98 -14.25
N THR A 53 3.60 2.20 -13.60
CA THR A 53 3.99 0.86 -14.03
C THR A 53 3.18 -0.26 -13.37
N TRP A 54 2.97 -0.17 -12.06
CA TRP A 54 2.30 -1.19 -11.24
C TRP A 54 0.79 -0.97 -11.12
N ASN A 55 0.30 0.26 -11.32
CA ASN A 55 -1.12 0.60 -11.42
C ASN A 55 -1.51 1.03 -12.85
N GLN A 56 -0.74 0.58 -13.85
CA GLN A 56 -0.87 0.96 -15.26
C GLN A 56 -2.28 0.74 -15.83
N ALA A 57 -3.00 -0.31 -15.40
CA ALA A 57 -4.36 -0.56 -15.86
C ALA A 57 -5.34 0.59 -15.54
N PHE A 58 -5.08 1.35 -14.47
CA PHE A 58 -5.83 2.55 -14.10
C PHE A 58 -5.30 3.79 -14.85
N TYR A 59 -3.99 4.05 -14.78
CA TYR A 59 -3.38 5.26 -15.35
C TYR A 59 -3.21 5.25 -16.88
N ARG A 60 -3.52 4.15 -17.57
CA ARG A 60 -3.62 4.14 -19.05
C ARG A 60 -4.68 5.10 -19.62
N TYR A 61 -5.54 5.65 -18.76
CA TYR A 61 -6.61 6.58 -19.15
C TYR A 61 -6.28 8.06 -18.90
N GLY A 62 -5.11 8.35 -18.34
CA GLY A 62 -4.65 9.70 -18.02
C GLY A 62 -3.72 9.68 -16.80
N LEU A 63 -2.84 10.67 -16.71
CA LEU A 63 -1.93 10.83 -15.58
C LEU A 63 -2.60 11.57 -14.42
N PHE A 64 -1.99 11.49 -13.24
CA PHE A 64 -2.27 12.40 -12.13
C PHE A 64 -1.29 13.58 -12.19
N ASP A 65 -1.59 14.63 -11.43
CA ASP A 65 -0.76 15.84 -11.37
C ASP A 65 0.36 15.66 -10.32
N PHE A 66 1.61 15.71 -10.77
CA PHE A 66 2.79 15.56 -9.92
C PHE A 66 2.95 16.73 -8.94
N ASP A 67 2.61 17.96 -9.35
CA ASP A 67 2.69 19.14 -8.47
C ASP A 67 1.65 19.02 -7.34
N SER A 68 0.46 18.51 -7.66
CA SER A 68 -0.58 18.20 -6.68
C SER A 68 -0.14 17.11 -5.69
N LEU A 69 0.56 16.07 -6.17
CA LEU A 69 1.13 15.01 -5.31
C LEU A 69 2.27 15.53 -4.44
N GLU A 70 3.19 16.32 -4.97
CA GLU A 70 4.25 16.98 -4.22
C GLU A 70 3.64 17.83 -3.09
N ALA A 71 2.69 18.69 -3.40
CA ALA A 71 2.04 19.54 -2.41
C ALA A 71 1.34 18.71 -1.32
N CYS A 72 0.76 17.56 -1.68
CA CYS A 72 0.20 16.60 -0.72
C CYS A 72 1.26 16.02 0.22
N ILE A 73 2.40 15.60 -0.33
CA ILE A 73 3.55 15.10 0.45
C ILE A 73 4.07 16.18 1.40
N VAL A 74 4.28 17.42 0.91
CA VAL A 74 4.74 18.56 1.73
C VAL A 74 3.83 18.77 2.94
N ARG A 75 2.50 18.86 2.72
CA ARG A 75 1.53 19.08 3.82
C ARG A 75 1.57 17.96 4.86
N ASN A 76 1.80 16.72 4.42
CA ASN A 76 1.71 15.53 5.26
C ASN A 76 3.08 15.01 5.74
N GLN A 77 4.19 15.69 5.42
CA GLN A 77 5.54 15.20 5.65
C GLN A 77 5.79 14.77 7.11
N HIS A 78 5.27 15.53 8.08
CA HIS A 78 5.40 15.20 9.50
C HIS A 78 4.71 13.88 9.85
N HIS A 79 3.46 13.69 9.42
CA HIS A 79 2.72 12.45 9.64
C HIS A 79 3.36 11.27 8.92
N LEU A 80 3.78 11.47 7.67
CA LEU A 80 4.48 10.46 6.88
C LEU A 80 5.78 10.00 7.56
N GLN A 81 6.56 10.93 8.12
CA GLN A 81 7.76 10.62 8.90
C GLN A 81 7.45 9.77 10.13
N GLN A 82 6.40 10.12 10.87
CA GLN A 82 5.98 9.38 12.06
C GLN A 82 5.58 7.94 11.72
N TYR A 83 4.78 7.75 10.66
CA TYR A 83 4.34 6.41 10.25
C TYR A 83 5.46 5.58 9.66
N ARG A 84 6.39 6.19 8.92
CA ARG A 84 7.52 5.50 8.30
C ARG A 84 8.46 4.85 9.31
N GLN A 85 8.64 5.46 10.47
CA GLN A 85 9.48 4.93 11.55
C GLN A 85 8.81 3.82 12.37
N ARG A 86 7.56 3.49 12.04
CA ARG A 86 6.72 2.57 12.79
C ARG A 86 6.36 1.35 11.97
N ASP A 87 5.96 0.31 12.67
CA ASP A 87 5.31 -0.87 12.08
C ASP A 87 3.81 -0.91 12.46
N ILE A 88 3.07 -1.73 11.73
CA ILE A 88 1.63 -1.92 11.89
C ILE A 88 1.22 -2.39 13.30
N LEU A 89 2.11 -3.05 14.06
CA LEU A 89 1.78 -3.50 15.41
C LEU A 89 1.64 -2.30 16.36
N SER A 90 2.35 -1.21 16.07
CA SER A 90 2.26 0.06 16.80
C SER A 90 1.03 0.90 16.44
N TYR A 91 0.30 0.58 15.37
CA TYR A 91 -0.91 1.32 14.98
C TYR A 91 -1.97 1.24 16.08
N SER A 92 -2.73 2.32 16.33
CA SER A 92 -3.82 2.33 17.30
C SER A 92 -5.12 2.89 16.69
N PRO A 93 -6.31 2.42 17.13
CA PRO A 93 -7.58 2.97 16.65
C PRO A 93 -7.79 4.47 16.92
N GLY A 94 -7.03 5.06 17.86
CA GLY A 94 -7.04 6.51 18.08
C GLY A 94 -6.52 7.33 16.88
N GLU A 95 -5.87 6.67 15.92
CA GLU A 95 -5.30 7.29 14.73
C GLU A 95 -6.23 7.17 13.50
N ASP A 96 -7.39 6.54 13.63
CA ASP A 96 -8.33 6.27 12.52
C ASP A 96 -8.68 7.55 11.74
N THR A 97 -8.98 8.64 12.45
CA THR A 97 -9.33 9.92 11.82
C THR A 97 -8.15 10.52 11.06
N ALA A 98 -6.93 10.44 11.61
CA ALA A 98 -5.74 10.98 10.97
C ALA A 98 -5.36 10.17 9.72
N VAL A 99 -5.41 8.84 9.80
CA VAL A 99 -5.15 7.96 8.66
C VAL A 99 -6.22 8.12 7.58
N ALA A 100 -7.49 8.25 7.95
CA ALA A 100 -8.58 8.47 6.98
C ALA A 100 -8.41 9.82 6.26
N ALA A 101 -8.07 10.90 6.99
CA ALA A 101 -7.79 12.20 6.40
C ALA A 101 -6.61 12.14 5.41
N LEU A 102 -5.49 11.53 5.84
CA LEU A 102 -4.33 11.31 4.98
C LEU A 102 -4.69 10.52 3.71
N PHE A 103 -5.51 9.47 3.86
CA PHE A 103 -5.98 8.67 2.74
C PHE A 103 -6.78 9.51 1.73
N GLU A 104 -7.72 10.33 2.19
CA GLU A 104 -8.53 11.19 1.32
C GLU A 104 -7.68 12.28 0.64
N GLU A 105 -6.68 12.85 1.32
CA GLU A 105 -5.74 13.79 0.70
C GLU A 105 -4.94 13.15 -0.44
N PHE A 106 -4.43 11.94 -0.23
CA PHE A 106 -3.76 11.19 -1.30
C PHE A 106 -4.74 10.75 -2.39
N LEU A 107 -5.99 10.42 -2.05
CA LEU A 107 -7.00 10.06 -3.05
C LEU A 107 -7.26 11.23 -4.00
N ASN A 108 -7.35 12.44 -3.47
CA ASN A 108 -7.51 13.65 -4.26
C ASN A 108 -6.27 13.96 -5.12
N ALA A 109 -5.07 13.87 -4.53
CA ALA A 109 -3.82 14.15 -5.23
C ALA A 109 -3.49 13.15 -6.36
N LEU A 110 -3.99 11.91 -6.25
CA LEU A 110 -3.73 10.83 -7.21
C LEU A 110 -4.87 10.62 -8.22
N MET A 111 -5.87 11.50 -8.26
CA MET A 111 -6.91 11.47 -9.29
C MET A 111 -6.30 11.71 -10.66
N ILE A 112 -6.91 11.09 -11.69
CA ILE A 112 -6.58 11.43 -13.08
C ILE A 112 -6.88 12.92 -13.29
N CYS A 113 -5.92 13.70 -13.77
CA CYS A 113 -6.07 15.15 -13.96
C CYS A 113 -6.49 15.53 -15.39
N GLU A 114 -6.46 14.58 -16.34
CA GLU A 114 -6.67 14.85 -17.75
C GLU A 114 -7.60 13.84 -18.46
N GLY A 115 -8.09 14.24 -19.63
CA GLY A 115 -8.90 13.38 -20.50
C GLY A 115 -10.29 13.03 -19.94
N LYS A 116 -10.93 12.03 -20.55
CA LYS A 116 -12.33 11.64 -20.26
C LYS A 116 -12.54 11.04 -18.85
N LYS A 117 -11.46 10.68 -18.18
CA LYS A 117 -11.47 10.08 -16.83
C LYS A 117 -10.96 11.05 -15.77
N ALA A 118 -10.77 12.32 -16.12
CA ALA A 118 -10.39 13.36 -15.17
C ALA A 118 -11.33 13.39 -13.94
N GLY A 119 -10.77 13.58 -12.76
CA GLY A 119 -11.47 13.57 -11.47
C GLY A 119 -11.78 12.18 -10.92
N ILE A 120 -11.35 11.10 -11.57
CA ILE A 120 -11.52 9.74 -11.03
C ILE A 120 -10.29 9.36 -10.22
N GLY A 121 -10.50 8.97 -8.96
CA GLY A 121 -9.47 8.46 -8.05
C GLY A 121 -9.37 6.93 -8.02
N SER A 122 -8.23 6.42 -7.54
CA SER A 122 -7.98 5.00 -7.33
C SER A 122 -7.59 4.72 -5.89
N PRO A 123 -8.46 4.12 -5.06
CA PRO A 123 -8.11 3.69 -3.70
C PRO A 123 -6.91 2.74 -3.66
N VAL A 124 -6.72 1.95 -4.72
CA VAL A 124 -5.55 1.07 -4.90
C VAL A 124 -4.27 1.86 -5.10
N ALA A 125 -4.31 2.98 -5.86
CA ALA A 125 -3.15 3.85 -6.02
C ALA A 125 -2.74 4.47 -4.68
N VAL A 126 -3.72 4.93 -3.88
CA VAL A 126 -3.48 5.48 -2.54
C VAL A 126 -2.81 4.46 -1.64
N ALA A 127 -3.35 3.24 -1.54
CA ALA A 127 -2.76 2.19 -0.72
C ALA A 127 -1.33 1.85 -1.14
N LYS A 128 -1.04 1.83 -2.45
CA LYS A 128 0.32 1.63 -2.98
C LYS A 128 1.25 2.78 -2.61
N ALA A 129 0.80 4.02 -2.74
CA ALA A 129 1.58 5.20 -2.42
C ALA A 129 1.92 5.26 -0.92
N LEU A 130 0.91 5.11 -0.06
CA LEU A 130 1.11 5.08 1.39
C LEU A 130 2.02 3.93 1.82
N HIS A 131 1.87 2.74 1.24
CA HIS A 131 2.76 1.62 1.52
C HIS A 131 4.21 1.91 1.11
N LEU A 132 4.47 2.52 -0.04
CA LEU A 132 5.84 2.92 -0.40
C LEU A 132 6.44 3.93 0.58
N LEU A 133 5.63 4.89 1.04
CA LEU A 133 6.08 5.93 1.97
C LEU A 133 6.35 5.36 3.38
N ALA A 134 5.55 4.40 3.84
CA ALA A 134 5.72 3.73 5.13
C ALA A 134 5.42 2.22 5.05
N PRO A 135 6.36 1.40 4.53
CA PRO A 135 6.13 -0.01 4.18
C PRO A 135 5.93 -0.93 5.38
N GLY A 136 6.31 -0.49 6.58
CA GLY A 136 6.05 -1.19 7.83
C GLY A 136 4.65 -0.92 8.38
N PHE A 137 4.01 0.18 8.00
CA PHE A 137 2.82 0.71 8.66
C PHE A 137 1.55 0.61 7.80
N PHE A 138 1.61 0.95 6.51
CA PHE A 138 0.45 0.94 5.64
C PHE A 138 0.38 -0.34 4.79
N PRO A 139 -0.69 -1.15 4.87
CA PRO A 139 -0.81 -2.37 4.10
C PRO A 139 -1.22 -2.10 2.64
N LEU A 140 -0.75 -2.95 1.75
CA LEU A 140 -1.16 -2.98 0.36
C LEU A 140 -2.57 -3.56 0.20
N TRP A 141 -3.30 -2.99 -0.75
CA TRP A 141 -4.74 -3.22 -0.90
C TRP A 141 -5.13 -3.18 -2.38
N ASP A 142 -5.51 -4.33 -2.95
CA ASP A 142 -6.04 -4.43 -4.31
C ASP A 142 -7.51 -4.92 -4.31
N ASP A 143 -8.17 -4.97 -5.47
CA ASP A 143 -9.58 -5.37 -5.58
C ASP A 143 -9.87 -6.76 -5.02
N LYS A 144 -9.03 -7.76 -5.36
CA LYS A 144 -9.31 -9.14 -4.98
C LYS A 144 -9.02 -9.36 -3.50
N ILE A 145 -7.96 -8.75 -2.99
CA ILE A 145 -7.62 -8.76 -1.55
C ILE A 145 -8.72 -8.03 -0.76
N ALA A 146 -9.11 -6.83 -1.18
CA ALA A 146 -10.17 -6.06 -0.53
C ALA A 146 -11.49 -6.86 -0.42
N ARG A 147 -11.89 -7.54 -1.49
CA ARG A 147 -13.07 -8.42 -1.48
C ARG A 147 -12.90 -9.60 -0.53
N ALA A 148 -11.75 -10.28 -0.55
CA ALA A 148 -11.50 -11.43 0.31
C ALA A 148 -11.60 -11.09 1.81
N TYR A 149 -11.20 -9.88 2.20
CA TYR A 149 -11.30 -9.39 3.58
C TYR A 149 -12.60 -8.64 3.91
N GLY A 150 -13.56 -8.56 2.97
CA GLY A 150 -14.83 -7.84 3.17
C GLY A 150 -14.68 -6.32 3.27
N CYS A 151 -13.59 -5.78 2.72
CA CYS A 151 -13.22 -4.37 2.76
C CYS A 151 -13.28 -3.75 1.35
N TYR A 152 -14.20 -4.19 0.50
CA TYR A 152 -14.30 -3.65 -0.86
C TYR A 152 -14.63 -2.14 -0.84
N TYR A 153 -13.89 -1.37 -1.63
CA TYR A 153 -13.84 0.10 -1.62
C TYR A 153 -14.74 0.77 -2.66
N GLY A 154 -15.86 0.13 -3.02
CA GLY A 154 -16.85 0.71 -3.94
C GLY A 154 -17.58 1.93 -3.35
N SER A 155 -17.56 2.10 -2.03
CA SER A 155 -18.09 3.27 -1.33
C SER A 155 -17.26 3.56 -0.08
N ARG A 156 -17.06 4.85 0.23
CA ARG A 156 -16.31 5.34 1.40
C ARG A 156 -14.93 4.66 1.54
N PRO A 157 -14.04 4.84 0.54
CA PRO A 157 -12.79 4.07 0.45
C PRO A 157 -11.86 4.26 1.67
N ALA A 158 -11.74 5.45 2.25
CA ALA A 158 -10.94 5.64 3.45
C ALA A 158 -11.43 4.78 4.62
N ASP A 159 -12.73 4.76 4.89
CA ASP A 159 -13.30 3.93 5.97
C ASP A 159 -13.06 2.44 5.74
N LYS A 160 -13.16 1.99 4.47
CA LYS A 160 -12.86 0.60 4.10
C LYS A 160 -11.38 0.28 4.28
N TYR A 161 -10.50 1.25 4.02
CA TYR A 161 -9.07 1.10 4.25
C TYR A 161 -8.74 1.01 5.75
N ILE A 162 -9.37 1.82 6.61
CA ILE A 162 -9.23 1.71 8.08
C ILE A 162 -9.65 0.33 8.57
N VAL A 163 -10.80 -0.17 8.12
CA VAL A 163 -11.25 -1.53 8.47
C VAL A 163 -10.22 -2.57 8.03
N PHE A 164 -9.61 -2.40 6.85
CA PHE A 164 -8.56 -3.29 6.37
C PHE A 164 -7.27 -3.18 7.21
N LEU A 165 -6.86 -1.97 7.59
CA LEU A 165 -5.71 -1.68 8.46
C LEU A 165 -5.84 -2.39 9.81
N HIS A 166 -7.03 -2.34 10.44
CA HIS A 166 -7.33 -3.07 11.68
C HIS A 166 -7.14 -4.57 11.53
N LYS A 167 -7.62 -5.15 10.42
CA LYS A 167 -7.48 -6.58 10.13
C LYS A 167 -6.02 -6.97 9.91
N MET A 168 -5.27 -6.15 9.17
CA MET A 168 -3.86 -6.41 8.92
C MET A 168 -3.02 -6.30 10.20
N LYS A 169 -3.33 -5.35 11.09
CA LYS A 169 -2.72 -5.29 12.42
C LYS A 169 -2.97 -6.58 13.21
N HIS A 170 -4.22 -7.05 13.25
CA HIS A 170 -4.57 -8.26 13.98
C HIS A 170 -3.81 -9.49 13.44
N ILE A 171 -3.83 -9.68 12.12
CA ILE A 171 -3.09 -10.78 11.46
C ILE A 171 -1.59 -10.67 11.71
N ALA A 172 -1.03 -9.46 11.62
CA ALA A 172 0.38 -9.22 11.92
C ALA A 172 0.73 -9.61 13.37
N ALA A 173 -0.12 -9.27 14.34
CA ALA A 173 0.11 -9.62 15.74
C ALA A 173 0.06 -11.14 15.98
N GLU A 174 -0.84 -11.85 15.31
CA GLU A 174 -0.93 -13.32 15.40
C GLU A 174 0.28 -14.02 14.76
N LEU A 175 0.82 -13.45 13.67
CA LEU A 175 1.93 -14.04 12.93
C LEU A 175 3.31 -13.68 13.48
N GLN A 176 3.46 -12.55 14.17
CA GLN A 176 4.75 -12.05 14.67
C GLN A 176 5.58 -13.11 15.41
N PRO A 177 5.03 -13.97 16.29
CA PRO A 177 5.82 -14.96 17.02
C PRO A 177 6.40 -16.09 16.14
N TYR A 178 5.80 -16.31 14.96
CA TYR A 178 6.09 -17.47 14.11
C TYR A 178 6.92 -17.14 12.88
N ILE A 179 6.99 -15.86 12.51
CA ILE A 179 7.73 -15.40 11.35
C ILE A 179 9.07 -14.85 11.83
N ALA A 180 10.15 -15.60 11.55
CA ALA A 180 11.50 -15.07 11.72
C ALA A 180 11.67 -13.80 10.88
N ALA A 181 12.35 -12.79 11.43
CA ALA A 181 12.65 -11.57 10.70
C ALA A 181 13.39 -11.93 9.40
N MET A 182 12.74 -11.73 8.26
CA MET A 182 13.36 -11.93 6.95
C MET A 182 14.12 -10.65 6.58
N PRO A 183 15.44 -10.73 6.32
CA PRO A 183 16.21 -9.55 5.95
C PRO A 183 15.58 -8.81 4.76
N GLY A 184 15.40 -7.50 4.92
CA GLY A 184 14.88 -6.62 3.85
C GLY A 184 13.37 -6.71 3.60
N LYS A 185 12.58 -7.37 4.45
CA LYS A 185 11.11 -7.39 4.32
C LYS A 185 10.40 -7.01 5.60
N THR A 186 9.36 -6.20 5.46
CA THR A 186 8.43 -5.90 6.55
C THR A 186 7.41 -7.03 6.68
N LEU A 187 6.83 -7.18 7.87
CA LEU A 187 5.76 -8.14 8.13
C LEU A 187 4.55 -7.91 7.20
N LEU A 188 4.21 -6.64 6.96
CA LEU A 188 3.16 -6.29 5.99
C LEU A 188 3.49 -6.74 4.57
N LYS A 189 4.75 -6.67 4.14
CA LYS A 189 5.12 -7.15 2.80
C LYS A 189 4.96 -8.67 2.67
N LEU A 190 5.25 -9.43 3.73
CA LEU A 190 5.03 -10.88 3.75
C LEU A 190 3.54 -11.23 3.67
N ILE A 191 2.71 -10.52 4.44
CA ILE A 191 1.25 -10.67 4.40
C ILE A 191 0.70 -10.29 3.02
N ASP A 192 1.20 -9.22 2.41
CA ASP A 192 0.84 -8.83 1.03
C ASP A 192 1.19 -9.91 0.01
N GLU A 193 2.41 -10.47 0.04
CA GLU A 193 2.84 -11.50 -0.91
C GLU A 193 1.97 -12.76 -0.82
N TYR A 194 1.64 -13.17 0.40
CA TYR A 194 0.67 -14.23 0.65
C TYR A 194 -0.71 -13.88 0.08
N ASN A 195 -1.24 -12.70 0.42
CA ASN A 195 -2.56 -12.25 -0.02
C ASN A 195 -2.64 -12.18 -1.56
N TYR A 196 -1.57 -11.71 -2.20
CA TYR A 196 -1.45 -11.64 -3.64
C TYR A 196 -1.42 -13.02 -4.28
N ALA A 197 -0.60 -13.93 -3.74
CA ALA A 197 -0.50 -15.31 -4.23
C ALA A 197 -1.85 -16.04 -4.12
N LYS A 198 -2.53 -15.93 -2.98
CA LYS A 198 -3.80 -16.60 -2.69
C LYS A 198 -4.99 -15.97 -3.39
N PHE A 199 -5.27 -14.69 -3.13
CA PHE A 199 -6.51 -14.04 -3.57
C PHE A 199 -6.38 -13.45 -4.97
N THR A 200 -5.24 -12.84 -5.29
CA THR A 200 -5.08 -12.15 -6.58
C THR A 200 -4.74 -13.13 -7.70
N LYS A 201 -3.81 -14.05 -7.44
CA LYS A 201 -3.27 -14.97 -8.45
C LYS A 201 -3.77 -16.41 -8.35
N LYS A 202 -4.28 -16.84 -7.19
CA LYS A 202 -4.71 -18.23 -6.93
C LYS A 202 -3.60 -19.26 -7.21
N TRP A 203 -2.38 -18.95 -6.76
CA TRP A 203 -1.24 -19.86 -6.84
C TRP A 203 -1.21 -20.87 -5.70
N ILE A 204 -1.88 -20.53 -4.60
CA ILE A 204 -2.18 -21.35 -3.44
C ILE A 204 -3.68 -21.24 -3.13
#